data_AF-A0A831T2Z6-F1
#
_entry.id   AF-A0A831T2Z6-F1
#
_cell.length_a   1.000
_cell.length_b   1.000
_cell.length_c   1.000
_cell.angle_alpha   90.00
_cell.angle_beta   90.00
_cell.angle_gamma   90.00
#
_symmetry.space_group_name_H-M   'P 1'
#
loop_
_entity.id
_entity.type
_entity.pdbx_description
1 polymer ?
#
loop_
_entity_poly.entity_id
_entity_poly.type
_entity_poly.pdbx_seq_one_letter_code
_entity_poly.pdbx_strand_id
1 'polypeptide(L)'
;MKAKKLEQYRAKELGKYIVADPKICHGNHGKPTFRGTRIFVKDVLEMVAEGMSWDKIIEEWGEKINKEAISEAILVASEALVTYESQPFPKPKKI
;
A
#
# COMPACT_ATOMS: atom_id res chain seq x y z
N MET A 1 -16.36 -25.89 2.76
CA MET A 1 -15.77 -24.88 3.67
C MET A 1 -14.25 -24.66 3.52
N LYS A 2 -13.42 -25.64 3.13
CA LYS A 2 -11.95 -25.45 3.02
C LYS A 2 -11.48 -24.56 1.86
N ALA A 3 -12.13 -24.62 0.69
CA ALA A 3 -11.71 -23.88 -0.52
C ALA A 3 -11.79 -22.35 -0.38
N LYS A 4 -12.92 -21.83 0.15
CA LYS A 4 -13.10 -20.39 0.45
C LYS A 4 -12.02 -19.84 1.40
N LYS A 5 -11.57 -20.67 2.35
CA LYS A 5 -10.51 -20.28 3.30
C LYS A 5 -9.16 -20.16 2.60
N LEU A 6 -8.83 -21.02 1.63
CA LEU A 6 -7.58 -20.91 0.85
C LEU A 6 -7.56 -19.68 -0.07
N GLU A 7 -8.70 -19.34 -0.65
CA GLU A 7 -8.85 -18.16 -1.52
C GLU A 7 -8.58 -16.85 -0.76
N GLN A 8 -9.00 -16.78 0.50
CA GLN A 8 -8.72 -15.66 1.41
C GLN A 8 -7.22 -15.44 1.69
N TYR A 9 -6.36 -16.46 1.52
CA TYR A 9 -4.91 -16.39 1.75
C TYR A 9 -4.09 -16.23 0.46
N ARG A 10 -4.73 -15.91 -0.67
CA ARG A 10 -4.01 -15.62 -1.91
C ARG A 10 -3.52 -14.19 -1.91
N ALA A 11 -2.26 -14.00 -2.29
CA ALA A 11 -1.74 -12.67 -2.58
C ALA A 11 -2.58 -12.05 -3.69
N LYS A 12 -3.06 -10.83 -3.46
CA LYS A 12 -3.74 -10.02 -4.47
C LYS A 12 -2.74 -9.02 -5.02
N GLU A 13 -2.49 -9.10 -6.32
CA GLU A 13 -1.73 -8.07 -7.02
C GLU A 13 -2.63 -6.83 -7.14
N LEU A 14 -2.15 -5.69 -6.65
CA LEU A 14 -2.85 -4.40 -6.74
C LEU A 14 -2.23 -3.50 -7.81
N GLY A 15 -1.04 -3.87 -8.29
CA GLY A 15 -0.32 -3.19 -9.36
C GLY A 15 0.98 -3.92 -9.67
N LYS A 16 1.86 -3.26 -10.44
CA LYS A 16 3.18 -3.78 -10.79
C LYS A 16 4.07 -3.84 -9.56
N TYR A 17 4.05 -2.79 -8.73
CA TYR A 17 4.87 -2.64 -7.54
C TYR A 17 4.13 -2.99 -6.25
N ILE A 18 2.80 -3.10 -6.24
CA ILE A 18 2.02 -3.30 -5.01
C ILE A 18 1.33 -4.66 -4.96
N VAL A 19 1.47 -5.35 -3.82
CA VAL A 19 0.82 -6.62 -3.53
C VAL A 19 0.20 -6.59 -2.13
N ALA A 20 -0.97 -7.19 -1.96
CA ALA A 20 -1.54 -7.50 -0.66
C ALA A 20 -1.42 -9.00 -0.42
N ASP A 21 -0.39 -9.42 0.32
CA ASP A 21 -0.17 -10.83 0.68
C ASP A 21 -0.41 -11.04 2.19
N PRO A 22 -1.46 -11.78 2.59
CA PRO A 22 -1.72 -12.13 3.99
C PRO A 22 -0.58 -12.88 4.68
N LYS A 23 0.32 -13.53 3.94
CA LYS A 23 1.49 -14.24 4.47
C LYS A 23 2.66 -13.32 4.79
N ILE A 24 2.77 -12.16 4.14
CA ILE A 24 3.84 -11.20 4.36
C ILE A 24 3.55 -10.34 5.60
N CYS A 25 2.30 -9.89 5.73
CA CYS A 25 1.89 -9.01 6.81
C CYS A 25 0.56 -9.48 7.44
N HIS A 26 0.70 -10.23 8.53
CA HIS A 26 -0.29 -10.93 9.36
C HIS A 26 -1.58 -10.16 9.70
N GLY A 27 -2.44 -9.92 8.71
CA GLY A 27 -3.78 -9.37 8.88
C GLY A 27 -4.77 -10.14 8.00
N ASN A 28 -6.03 -10.23 8.44
CA ASN A 28 -7.08 -11.07 7.85
C ASN A 28 -7.36 -10.86 6.35
N HIS A 29 -6.79 -9.82 5.72
CA HIS A 29 -6.94 -9.47 4.31
C HIS A 29 -5.62 -9.08 3.59
N GLY A 30 -4.46 -9.16 4.27
CA GLY A 30 -3.19 -8.65 3.75
C GLY A 30 -3.18 -7.11 3.67
N LYS A 31 -2.17 -6.47 4.26
CA LYS A 31 -1.97 -5.02 4.07
C LYS A 31 -1.14 -4.80 2.79
N PRO A 32 -1.45 -3.80 1.95
CA PRO A 32 -0.65 -3.50 0.77
C PRO A 32 0.81 -3.20 1.12
N THR A 33 1.73 -3.91 0.48
CA THR A 33 3.18 -3.70 0.56
C THR A 33 3.78 -3.56 -0.84
N PHE A 34 4.97 -2.97 -0.91
CA PHE A 34 5.74 -3.01 -2.15
C PHE A 34 6.29 -4.43 -2.40
N ARG A 35 6.18 -4.90 -3.63
CA ARG A 35 6.56 -6.25 -4.08
C ARG A 35 8.00 -6.56 -3.69
N GLY A 36 8.21 -7.74 -3.09
CA GLY A 36 9.53 -8.16 -2.64
C GLY A 36 10.01 -7.44 -1.36
N THR A 37 9.17 -6.62 -0.73
CA THR A 37 9.51 -5.89 0.49
C THR A 37 8.46 -6.11 1.58
N ARG A 38 8.77 -5.68 2.80
CA ARG A 38 7.80 -5.51 3.90
C ARG A 38 7.45 -4.04 4.15
N ILE A 39 7.71 -3.17 3.18
CA ILE A 39 7.43 -1.73 3.28
C ILE A 39 5.96 -1.53 2.98
N PHE A 40 5.20 -0.98 3.93
CA PHE A 40 3.78 -0.73 3.73
C PHE A 40 3.57 0.48 2.83
N VAL A 41 2.58 0.37 1.92
CA VAL A 41 2.15 1.50 1.09
C VAL A 41 1.72 2.69 1.96
N LYS A 42 1.05 2.41 3.09
CA LYS A 42 0.63 3.44 4.05
C LYS A 42 1.80 4.30 4.54
N ASP A 43 2.93 3.69 4.89
CA ASP A 43 4.05 4.40 5.49
C ASP A 43 4.69 5.36 4.47
N VAL A 44 4.82 4.91 3.22
CA VAL A 44 5.29 5.78 2.11
C VAL A 44 4.31 6.92 1.84
N LEU A 45 3.00 6.67 1.86
CA LEU A 45 2.00 7.73 1.68
C LEU A 45 2.00 8.75 2.83
N GLU A 46 2.26 8.32 4.07
CA GLU A 46 2.45 9.23 5.21
C GLU A 46 3.70 10.10 5.05
N MET A 47 4.83 9.52 4.61
CA MET A 47 6.05 10.30 4.30
C MET A 47 5.83 11.33 3.18
N VAL A 48 5.05 10.96 2.15
CA VAL A 48 4.64 11.92 1.09
C VAL A 48 3.77 13.03 1.68
N ALA A 49 2.81 12.70 2.55
CA ALA A 49 1.94 13.68 3.20
C ALA A 49 2.70 14.63 4.14
N GLU A 50 3.79 14.17 4.75
CA GLU A 50 4.73 14.98 5.55
C GLU A 50 5.63 15.88 4.68
N GLY A 51 5.51 15.83 3.36
CA GLY A 51 6.28 16.66 2.42
C GLY A 51 7.69 16.15 2.16
N MET A 52 7.99 14.89 2.49
CA MET A 52 9.30 14.30 2.21
C MET A 52 9.51 14.16 0.70
N SER A 53 10.67 14.61 0.20
CA SER A 53 11.05 14.42 -1.20
C SER A 53 11.17 12.94 -1.55
N TRP A 54 10.80 12.56 -2.78
CA TRP A 54 10.81 11.16 -3.20
C TRP A 54 12.21 10.53 -3.14
N ASP A 55 13.26 11.28 -3.47
CA ASP A 55 14.64 10.78 -3.38
C ASP A 55 14.99 10.41 -1.94
N LYS A 56 14.61 11.24 -0.96
CA LYS A 56 14.79 10.93 0.45
C LYS A 56 13.95 9.74 0.92
N ILE A 57 12.71 9.61 0.47
CA ILE A 57 11.88 8.43 0.80
C ILE A 57 12.59 7.15 0.30
N ILE A 58 13.13 7.16 -0.92
CA ILE A 58 13.87 6.03 -1.49
C ILE A 58 15.12 5.71 -0.68
N GLU A 59 15.87 6.74 -0.25
CA GLU A 59 17.05 6.63 0.59
C GLU A 59 16.73 6.00 1.97
N GLU A 60 15.69 6.48 2.65
CA GLU A 60 15.25 5.96 3.97
C GLU A 60 14.89 4.47 3.90
N TRP A 61 14.43 3.98 2.75
CA TRP A 61 14.12 2.56 2.52
C TRP A 61 15.29 1.76 1.92
N GLY A 62 16.47 2.37 1.78
CA GLY A 62 17.68 1.73 1.25
C GLY A 62 17.53 1.26 -0.19
N GLU A 63 16.94 2.10 -1.05
CA GLU A 63 16.72 1.85 -2.48
C GLU A 63 15.83 0.63 -2.81
N LYS A 64 15.11 0.09 -1.82
CA LYS A 64 14.19 -1.04 -2.01
C LYS A 64 12.92 -0.68 -2.78
N ILE A 65 12.66 0.61 -2.96
CA ILE A 65 11.57 1.14 -3.78
C ILE A 65 12.13 2.24 -4.69
N ASN A 66 11.42 2.56 -5.77
CA ASN A 66 11.80 3.60 -6.73
C ASN A 66 10.66 4.59 -6.96
N LYS A 67 10.91 5.61 -7.78
CA LYS A 67 9.93 6.67 -8.07
C LYS A 67 8.66 6.12 -8.69
N GLU A 68 8.76 5.11 -9.55
CA GLU A 68 7.61 4.45 -10.19
C GLU A 68 6.73 3.73 -9.17
N ALA A 69 7.33 3.10 -8.16
CA ALA A 69 6.59 2.47 -7.07
C ALA A 69 5.83 3.51 -6.23
N ILE A 70 6.46 4.63 -5.88
CA ILE A 70 5.81 5.73 -5.15
C ILE A 70 4.65 6.31 -5.99
N SER A 71 4.87 6.52 -7.28
CA SER A 71 3.82 6.99 -8.20
C SER A 71 2.63 6.02 -8.28
N GLU A 72 2.88 4.72 -8.43
CA GLU A 72 1.83 3.69 -8.43
C GLU A 72 1.05 3.69 -7.11
N ALA A 73 1.73 3.84 -5.96
CA ALA A 73 1.07 3.94 -4.66
C ALA A 73 0.08 5.11 -4.58
N ILE A 74 0.47 6.28 -5.10
CA ILE A 74 -0.38 7.46 -5.14
C ILE A 74 -1.57 7.24 -6.09
N LEU A 75 -1.34 6.68 -7.28
CA LEU A 75 -2.39 6.39 -8.26
C LEU A 75 -3.42 5.41 -7.70
N VAL A 76 -2.97 4.27 -7.15
CA VAL A 76 -3.84 3.27 -6.55
C VAL A 76 -4.65 3.86 -5.38
N ALA A 77 -4.02 4.69 -4.54
CA ALA A 77 -4.73 5.37 -3.46
C ALA A 77 -5.78 6.36 -3.99
N SER A 78 -5.45 7.12 -5.04
CA SER A 78 -6.36 8.06 -5.70
C SER A 78 -7.56 7.32 -6.30
N GLU A 79 -7.33 6.26 -7.06
CA GLU A 79 -8.40 5.45 -7.66
C GLU A 79 -9.29 4.81 -6.59
N ALA A 80 -8.69 4.29 -5.51
CA ALA A 80 -9.43 3.73 -4.38
C ALA A 80 -10.34 4.77 -3.71
N LEU A 81 -9.91 6.03 -3.63
CA LEU A 81 -10.73 7.13 -3.10
C LEU A 81 -11.84 7.56 -4.07
N VAL A 82 -11.55 7.62 -5.37
CA VAL A 82 -12.53 8.02 -6.40
C VAL A 82 -13.63 6.96 -6.57
N THR A 83 -13.27 5.68 -6.47
CA THR A 83 -14.20 4.54 -6.61
C THR A 83 -14.89 4.17 -5.29
N TYR A 84 -14.65 4.93 -4.23
CA TYR A 84 -15.18 4.66 -2.90
C TYR A 84 -16.68 4.96 -2.81
N GLU A 85 -17.51 3.92 -2.94
CA GLU A 85 -18.94 4.01 -2.67
C GLU A 85 -19.21 4.04 -1.15
N SER A 86 -19.31 5.27 -0.62
CA SER A 86 -19.99 5.65 0.64
C SER A 86 -19.71 4.80 1.90
N GLN A 87 -18.66 5.19 2.62
CA GLN A 87 -18.55 5.06 4.09
C GLN A 87 -18.01 6.41 4.61
N PRO A 88 -18.24 6.82 5.87
CA PRO A 88 -17.84 8.14 6.35
C PRO A 88 -16.32 8.32 6.24
N PHE A 89 -15.89 9.46 5.66
CA PHE A 89 -14.48 9.79 5.55
C PHE A 89 -13.82 9.84 6.94
N PRO A 90 -12.64 9.21 7.14
CA PRO A 90 -11.89 9.40 8.36
C PRO A 90 -11.51 10.87 8.51
N LYS A 91 -11.61 11.42 9.72
CA LYS A 91 -11.17 12.79 9.98
C LYS A 91 -9.68 12.89 9.63
N PRO A 92 -9.24 13.86 8.82
CA PRO A 92 -7.83 14.05 8.53
C PRO A 92 -7.07 14.23 9.85
N LYS A 93 -5.96 13.50 10.00
CA LYS A 93 -5.00 13.82 11.06
C LYS A 93 -4.51 15.25 10.77
N LYS A 94 -4.45 16.10 11.80
CA LYS A 94 -3.83 17.43 11.64
C LYS A 94 -2.40 17.22 11.16
N ILE A 95 -2.07 17.81 10.00
CA ILE A 95 -0.71 17.92 9.48
C ILE A 95 0.02 18.96 10.34
#